data_AF-A0A2V3VV04-F1
#
_entry.id   AF-A0A2V3VV04-F1
#
_cell.length_a   1.000
_cell.length_b   1.000
_cell.length_c   1.000
_cell.angle_alpha   90.00
_cell.angle_beta   90.00
_cell.angle_gamma   90.00
#
_symmetry.space_group_name_H-M   'P 1'
#
loop_
_entity.id
_entity.type
_entity.pdbx_description
1 polymer ?
#
loop_
_entity_poly.entity_id
_entity_poly.type
_entity_poly.pdbx_seq_one_letter_code
_entity_poly.pdbx_strand_id
1 'polypeptide(L)' 'MEKDHDNQSHWIELDKRMVIQGLLAERDKETRVYVVTIDTPPEYAWIHDRWPRLVRLTDQ' A
#
# COMPACT_ATOMS: atom_id res chain seq x y z
N MET A 1 -0.47 2.47 9.59
CA MET A 1 -1.90 2.39 9.25
C MET A 1 -2.41 3.81 9.28
N GLU A 2 -2.70 4.39 8.11
CA GLU A 2 -3.31 5.73 8.04
C GLU A 2 -4.70 5.68 8.70
N LYS A 3 -5.04 6.77 9.37
CA LYS A 3 -6.26 6.87 10.15
C LYS A 3 -7.23 7.76 9.40
N ASP A 4 -8.52 7.51 9.58
CA ASP A 4 -9.56 8.40 9.06
C ASP A 4 -9.54 9.76 9.80
N HIS A 5 -10.47 10.63 9.41
CA HIS A 5 -10.63 11.95 10.03
C HIS A 5 -10.92 11.89 11.54
N ASP A 6 -11.48 10.78 12.02
CA ASP A 6 -11.80 10.50 13.42
C ASP A 6 -10.68 9.70 14.14
N ASN A 7 -9.51 9.58 13.50
CA ASN A 7 -8.33 8.91 14.04
C ASN A 7 -8.53 7.40 14.29
N GLN A 8 -9.48 6.77 13.60
CA GLN A 8 -9.76 5.33 13.66
C GLN A 8 -8.93 4.56 12.63
N SER A 9 -8.54 3.34 12.99
CA SER A 9 -7.78 2.45 12.12
C SER A 9 -8.71 1.50 11.37
N HIS A 10 -8.54 1.43 10.06
CA HIS A 10 -9.29 0.54 9.18
C HIS A 10 -8.42 -0.59 8.68
N TRP A 11 -8.94 -1.82 8.73
CA TRP A 11 -8.30 -3.00 8.20
C TRP A 11 -9.03 -3.44 6.94
N ILE A 12 -8.29 -3.61 5.84
CA ILE A 12 -8.81 -4.10 4.57
C ILE A 12 -8.32 -5.52 4.37
N GLU A 13 -9.26 -6.45 4.22
CA GLU A 13 -8.93 -7.82 3.83
C GLU A 13 -8.57 -7.88 2.35
N LEU A 14 -7.46 -8.56 2.06
CA LEU A 14 -6.99 -8.76 0.70
C LEU A 14 -6.96 -10.25 0.36
N ASP A 15 -7.13 -10.55 -0.92
CA ASP A 15 -6.85 -11.86 -1.47
C ASP A 15 -5.37 -12.25 -1.20
N LYS A 16 -5.12 -13.51 -0.83
CA LYS A 16 -3.78 -14.03 -0.49
C LYS A 16 -2.75 -13.90 -1.61
N ARG A 17 -3.20 -13.70 -2.85
CA ARG A 17 -2.34 -13.50 -4.03
C ARG A 17 -2.08 -12.02 -4.32
N MET A 18 -2.57 -11.09 -3.50
CA MET A 18 -2.24 -9.68 -3.62
C MET A 18 -0.99 -9.36 -2.82
N VAL A 19 -0.11 -8.54 -3.41
CA VAL A 19 1.11 -8.05 -2.79
C VAL A 19 1.20 -6.53 -2.93
N ILE A 20 1.92 -5.89 -2.01
CA ILE A 20 2.24 -4.46 -2.09
C ILE A 20 3.47 -4.29 -2.97
N GLN A 21 3.40 -3.38 -3.95
CA GLN A 21 4.57 -3.04 -4.73
C GLN A 21 5.55 -2.15 -3.94
N GLY A 22 6.80 -2.58 -3.90
CA GLY A 22 7.92 -1.81 -3.36
C GLY A 22 8.90 -1.36 -4.44
N LEU A 23 9.58 -0.24 -4.18
CA LEU A 23 10.81 0.16 -4.85
C LEU A 23 11.98 -0.09 -3.89
N LEU A 24 12.92 -0.93 -4.30
CA LEU A 24 14.16 -1.18 -3.56
C LEU A 24 15.23 -0.18 -4.02
N ALA A 25 15.79 0.58 -3.08
CA ALA A 25 16.91 1.47 -3.34
C ALA A 25 18.08 1.10 -2.41
N GLU A 26 19.27 0.99 -2.99
CA GLU A 26 20.49 0.74 -2.25
C GLU A 26 21.43 1.95 -2.38
N ARG A 27 21.91 2.44 -1.26
CA ARG A 27 22.86 3.56 -1.22
C ARG A 27 23.75 3.47 0.01
N ASP A 28 25.05 3.62 -0.17
CA ASP A 28 26.03 3.69 0.94
C ASP A 28 25.92 2.50 1.93
N LYS A 29 25.65 1.29 1.40
CA LYS A 29 25.38 0.04 2.16
C LYS A 29 24.07 0.03 2.97
N GLU A 30 23.22 1.02 2.79
CA GLU A 30 21.84 1.00 3.28
C GLU A 30 20.89 0.51 2.19
N THR A 31 19.98 -0.37 2.57
CA THR A 31 18.89 -0.84 1.73
C THR A 31 17.58 -0.25 2.26
N ARG A 32 16.85 0.45 1.39
CA ARG A 32 15.56 1.07 1.73
C ARG A 32 14.49 0.54 0.79
N VAL A 33 13.34 0.18 1.36
CA VAL A 33 12.14 -0.20 0.60
C VAL A 33 11.13 0.93 0.71
N TYR A 34 10.71 1.46 -0.42
CA TYR A 34 9.65 2.47 -0.52
C TYR A 34 8.38 1.80 -0.99
N VAL A 35 7.25 2.08 -0.34
CA VAL A 35 5.93 1.63 -0.81
C VAL A 35 5.48 2.53 -1.95
N VAL A 36 5.13 1.94 -3.08
CA VAL A 36 4.53 2.67 -4.21
C VAL A 36 3.07 2.97 -3.87
N THR A 37 2.68 4.24 -3.96
CA THR A 37 1.29 4.68 -3.74
C THR A 37 0.62 5.11 -5.03
N ILE A 38 -0.70 4.92 -5.11
CA ILE A 38 -1.61 5.39 -6.15
C ILE A 38 -2.76 6.17 -5.50
N ASP A 39 -3.62 6.78 -6.31
CA ASP A 39 -4.86 7.37 -5.83
C ASP A 39 -5.75 6.30 -5.17
N THR A 40 -6.40 6.68 -4.07
CA THR A 40 -7.27 5.77 -3.33
C THR A 40 -8.50 5.36 -4.13
N PRO A 41 -8.83 4.05 -4.18
CA PRO A 41 -10.07 3.57 -4.80
C PRO A 41 -11.29 4.30 -4.22
N PRO A 42 -12.33 4.61 -5.05
CA PRO A 42 -13.49 5.38 -4.60
C PRO A 42 -14.16 4.84 -3.32
N GLU A 43 -14.19 3.52 -3.13
CA GLU A 43 -14.75 2.85 -1.95
C GLU A 43 -13.99 3.15 -0.63
N TYR A 44 -12.74 3.59 -0.71
CA TYR A 44 -11.87 3.88 0.44
C TYR A 44 -11.43 5.35 0.49
N ALA A 45 -11.85 6.19 -0.46
CA ALA A 45 -11.42 7.59 -0.58
C ALA A 45 -11.78 8.47 0.63
N TRP A 46 -12.73 8.01 1.46
CA TRP A 46 -13.10 8.67 2.72
C TRP A 46 -12.08 8.47 3.86
N ILE A 47 -11.17 7.49 3.73
CA ILE A 47 -10.13 7.21 4.72
C ILE A 47 -8.92 8.13 4.49
N HIS A 48 -8.36 8.10 3.27
CA HIS A 48 -7.13 8.81 2.91
C HIS A 48 -6.96 8.93 1.39
N ASP A 49 -6.14 9.87 0.92
CA ASP A 49 -5.90 10.15 -0.52
C ASP A 49 -4.89 9.20 -1.18
N ARG A 50 -3.98 8.63 -0.39
CA ARG A 50 -2.99 7.65 -0.83
C ARG A 50 -3.39 6.21 -0.53
N TRP A 51 -3.14 5.35 -1.50
CA TRP A 51 -3.35 3.91 -1.39
C TRP A 51 -2.13 3.12 -1.86
N PRO A 52 -1.71 2.04 -1.16
CA PRO A 52 -0.61 1.22 -1.63
C PRO A 52 -0.97 0.56 -2.96
N ARG A 53 -0.04 0.56 -3.91
CA ARG A 53 -0.25 -0.14 -5.18
C ARG A 53 -0.24 -1.64 -4.94
N LEU A 54 -1.42 -2.24 -5.00
CA LEU A 54 -1.61 -3.69 -4.89
C LEU A 54 -1.47 -4.34 -6.27
N VAL A 55 -0.76 -5.47 -6.31
CA VAL A 55 -0.52 -6.25 -7.52
C VAL A 55 -0.89 -7.69 -7.25
N ARG A 56 -1.60 -8.32 -8.19
CA ARG A 56 -1.89 -9.74 -8.12
C ARG A 56 -0.70 -10.54 -8.64
N LEU A 57 -0.23 -11.52 -7.88
CA LEU A 57 0.70 -12.51 -8.36
C LEU A 57 0.00 -13.40 -9.39
N THR A 58 0.50 -13.38 -10.63
CA THR A 58 0.20 -14.42 -11.62
C THR A 58 1.10 -15.62 -11.34
N ASP A 59 0.58 -16.84 -11.55
CA ASP A 59 1.34 -18.08 -11.30
C ASP A 59 2.72 -18.01 -12.02
N GLN A 60 3.79 -18.37 -11.30
CA GLN A 60 5.14 -18.55 -11.85
C GLN A 60 5.31 -19.96 -12.41
#